data_AF-A0A5C7SZN4-F1
#
_entry.id   AF-A0A5C7SZN4-F1
#
_cell.length_a   1.000
_cell.length_b   1.000
_cell.length_c   1.000
_cell.angle_alpha   90.00
_cell.angle_beta   90.00
_cell.angle_gamma   90.00
#
_symmetry.space_group_name_H-M   'P 1'
#
loop_
_entity.id
_entity.type
_entity.pdbx_description
1 polymer ?
#
loop_
_entity_poly.entity_id
_entity_poly.type
_entity_poly.pdbx_seq_one_letter_code
_entity_poly.pdbx_strand_id
1 'polypeptide(L)'
;MGEQMLSQLFYTVTTRLLEWYTRPRSVGITLLKYGSALVIATAGADYAIQFARQSKEDGGLSFSIGTGQGIPFWLTLVFAGTGLALVAAGAIILVADYRRERRRRLVVIEMRGLHASPDSPAVEKVVPTFRGDRRHLPIDFRPQGLEGRVDPAYLLERVSSMRTALHTLVDGADKRDVQVAIGGLAAVPALFLAGMLIDDESHVHLYDWDRSAKCWRALDGADDSVRFLPPEGGPTAVGAEEAILVVEASYAVNQTDVTASFASSLPVVRLRIETPLADRFWSEQKQAALAAQFRDAVQQLSAAGVRRLHMVVAAPASLSIRLGMCYDRRLLPDVAVYQFEKGLTKPYPWGLQMPTVGRSAAVVRL
;
A
#
# COMPACT_ATOMS: atom_id res chain seq x y z
N MET A 1 -30.25 -2.22 -44.21
CA MET A 1 -30.19 -2.14 -42.72
C MET A 1 -29.50 -3.36 -42.08
N GLY A 2 -29.54 -4.57 -42.67
CA GLY A 2 -28.93 -5.77 -42.08
C GLY A 2 -27.39 -5.88 -42.18
N GLU A 3 -26.77 -5.44 -43.28
CA GLU A 3 -25.31 -5.61 -43.47
C GLU A 3 -24.45 -4.75 -42.54
N GLN A 4 -24.86 -3.49 -42.29
CA GLN A 4 -24.15 -2.60 -41.37
C GLN A 4 -24.22 -3.11 -39.91
N MET A 5 -25.35 -3.72 -39.54
CA MET A 5 -25.54 -4.30 -38.21
C MET A 5 -24.69 -5.56 -38.01
N LEU A 6 -24.57 -6.41 -39.04
CA LEU A 6 -23.70 -7.59 -39.04
C LEU A 6 -22.23 -7.22 -38.96
N SER A 7 -21.79 -6.18 -39.69
CA SER A 7 -20.42 -5.68 -39.63
C SER A 7 -20.06 -5.11 -38.26
N GLN A 8 -20.96 -4.35 -37.62
CA GLN A 8 -20.76 -3.85 -36.26
C GLN A 8 -20.73 -4.96 -35.21
N LEU A 9 -21.60 -5.98 -35.34
CA LEU A 9 -21.57 -7.17 -34.49
C LEU A 9 -20.26 -7.93 -34.65
N PHE A 10 -19.81 -8.16 -35.89
CA PHE A 10 -18.56 -8.85 -36.16
C PHE A 10 -17.36 -8.09 -35.62
N TYR A 11 -17.30 -6.76 -35.80
CA TYR A 11 -16.25 -5.91 -35.25
C TYR A 11 -16.24 -5.92 -33.71
N THR A 12 -17.42 -5.85 -33.08
CA THR A 12 -17.54 -5.89 -31.61
C THR A 12 -17.13 -7.26 -31.06
N VAL A 13 -17.49 -8.34 -31.75
CA VAL A 13 -17.11 -9.70 -31.35
C VAL A 13 -15.61 -9.92 -31.53
N THR A 14 -15.03 -9.51 -32.65
CA THR A 14 -13.58 -9.66 -32.93
C THR A 14 -12.72 -8.81 -32.00
N THR A 15 -13.09 -7.55 -31.75
CA THR A 15 -12.37 -6.69 -30.79
C THR A 15 -12.43 -7.24 -29.38
N ARG A 16 -13.59 -7.70 -28.91
CA ARG A 16 -13.71 -8.33 -27.59
C ARG A 16 -12.96 -9.67 -27.49
N LEU A 17 -12.91 -10.45 -28.57
CA LEU A 17 -12.10 -11.67 -28.63
C LEU A 17 -10.60 -11.36 -28.57
N LEU A 18 -10.16 -10.29 -29.23
CA LEU A 18 -8.77 -9.84 -29.24
C LEU A 18 -8.34 -9.26 -27.88
N GLU A 19 -9.19 -8.44 -27.27
CA GLU A 19 -9.01 -7.92 -25.91
C GLU A 19 -8.99 -9.05 -24.87
N TRP A 20 -9.85 -10.06 -25.04
CA TRP A 20 -9.83 -11.26 -24.22
C TRP A 20 -8.55 -12.07 -24.40
N TYR A 21 -8.05 -12.21 -25.63
CA TYR A 21 -6.82 -12.94 -25.96
C TYR A 21 -5.56 -12.30 -25.37
N THR A 22 -5.57 -10.98 -25.18
CA THR A 22 -4.43 -10.16 -24.75
C THR A 22 -4.42 -9.81 -23.25
N ARG A 23 -5.46 -10.20 -22.49
CA ARG A 23 -5.58 -9.90 -21.05
C ARG A 23 -4.60 -10.73 -20.19
N PRO A 24 -3.94 -10.16 -19.16
CA PRO A 24 -3.00 -10.88 -18.31
C PRO A 24 -3.64 -12.10 -17.62
N ARG A 25 -2.86 -13.18 -17.58
CA ARG A 25 -3.32 -14.58 -17.54
C ARG A 25 -3.70 -15.03 -16.13
N SER A 26 -5.00 -15.04 -15.82
CA SER A 26 -5.50 -15.96 -14.79
C SER A 26 -5.48 -17.38 -15.34
N VAL A 27 -5.24 -18.37 -14.47
CA VAL A 27 -5.25 -19.80 -14.86
C VAL A 27 -6.59 -20.16 -15.52
N GLY A 28 -7.70 -19.59 -15.05
CA GLY A 28 -9.03 -19.80 -15.62
C GLY A 28 -9.15 -19.35 -17.09
N ILE A 29 -8.61 -18.18 -17.46
CA ILE A 29 -8.63 -17.69 -18.86
C ILE A 29 -7.78 -18.59 -19.75
N THR A 30 -6.64 -19.06 -19.26
CA THR A 30 -5.76 -19.99 -19.99
C THR A 30 -6.46 -21.31 -20.29
N LEU A 31 -7.16 -21.89 -19.31
CA LEU A 31 -7.93 -23.12 -19.48
C LEU A 31 -9.10 -22.93 -20.44
N LEU A 32 -9.82 -21.82 -20.34
CA LEU A 32 -10.89 -21.46 -21.28
C LEU A 32 -10.36 -21.35 -22.71
N LYS A 33 -9.20 -20.71 -22.91
CA LYS A 33 -8.56 -20.53 -24.21
C LYS A 33 -8.16 -21.84 -24.86
N TYR A 34 -7.37 -22.67 -24.16
CA TYR A 34 -6.92 -23.93 -24.72
C TYR A 34 -8.06 -24.95 -24.85
N GLY A 35 -8.99 -24.96 -23.89
CA GLY A 35 -10.21 -25.78 -23.96
C GLY A 35 -11.08 -25.42 -25.16
N SER A 36 -11.36 -24.11 -25.37
CA SER A 36 -12.15 -23.65 -26.52
C SER A 36 -11.45 -23.94 -27.85
N ALA A 37 -10.13 -23.72 -27.92
CA ALA A 37 -9.34 -24.03 -29.11
C ALA A 37 -9.38 -25.54 -29.43
N LEU A 38 -9.32 -26.41 -28.43
CA LEU A 38 -9.41 -27.86 -28.61
C LEU A 38 -10.80 -28.28 -29.10
N VAL A 39 -11.88 -27.70 -28.56
CA VAL A 39 -13.25 -27.97 -29.03
C VAL A 39 -13.44 -27.51 -30.48
N ILE A 40 -12.98 -26.30 -30.82
CA ILE A 40 -13.06 -25.76 -32.19
C ILE A 40 -12.23 -26.61 -33.16
N ALA A 41 -11.00 -26.98 -32.79
CA ALA A 41 -10.15 -27.82 -33.62
C ALA A 41 -10.77 -29.20 -33.85
N THR A 42 -11.39 -29.79 -32.82
CA THR A 42 -12.08 -31.09 -32.93
C THR A 42 -13.30 -31.00 -33.84
N ALA A 43 -14.09 -29.91 -33.74
CA ALA A 43 -15.24 -29.68 -34.61
C ALA A 43 -14.85 -29.31 -36.05
N GLY A 44 -13.73 -28.60 -36.24
CA GLY A 44 -13.24 -28.13 -37.54
C GLY A 44 -12.36 -29.13 -38.29
N ALA A 45 -11.76 -30.11 -37.60
CA ALA A 45 -10.90 -31.12 -38.22
C ALA A 45 -11.64 -31.96 -39.26
N ASP A 46 -12.90 -32.30 -39.02
CA ASP A 46 -13.74 -33.03 -39.99
C ASP A 46 -13.98 -32.19 -41.26
N TYR A 47 -14.26 -30.89 -41.13
CA TYR A 47 -14.48 -30.00 -42.26
C TYR A 47 -13.20 -29.75 -43.09
N ALA A 48 -12.05 -29.58 -42.43
CA ALA A 48 -10.78 -29.30 -43.11
C ALA A 48 -10.22 -30.51 -43.87
N ILE A 49 -10.38 -31.72 -43.31
CA ILE A 49 -9.94 -32.97 -43.94
C ILE A 49 -10.82 -33.29 -45.16
N GLN A 50 -12.13 -33.04 -45.08
CA GLN A 50 -13.04 -33.16 -46.22
C GLN A 50 -12.67 -32.19 -47.34
N PHE A 51 -12.43 -30.91 -47.03
CA PHE A 51 -12.06 -29.90 -48.03
C PHE A 51 -10.74 -30.20 -48.75
N ALA A 52 -9.71 -30.65 -48.02
CA ALA A 52 -8.39 -30.94 -48.59
C ALA A 52 -8.36 -32.20 -49.50
N ARG A 53 -9.18 -33.23 -49.21
CA ARG A 53 -9.32 -34.38 -50.10
C ARG A 53 -10.12 -34.02 -51.35
N GLN A 54 -11.19 -33.26 -51.18
CA GLN A 54 -12.08 -32.90 -52.27
C GLN A 54 -11.41 -31.99 -53.31
N SER A 55 -10.55 -31.06 -52.85
CA SER A 55 -9.70 -30.25 -53.72
C SER A 55 -8.62 -31.05 -54.48
N LYS A 56 -8.35 -32.29 -54.07
CA LYS A 56 -7.36 -33.18 -54.70
C LYS A 56 -7.99 -34.17 -55.68
N GLU A 57 -9.30 -34.44 -55.55
CA GLU A 57 -10.02 -35.43 -56.37
C GLU A 57 -10.83 -34.80 -57.51
N ASP A 58 -11.45 -33.62 -57.33
CA ASP A 58 -12.21 -32.96 -58.40
C ASP A 58 -11.98 -31.44 -58.37
N GLY A 59 -11.53 -30.86 -59.48
CA GLY A 59 -11.38 -29.41 -59.67
C GLY A 59 -12.70 -28.63 -59.75
N GLY A 60 -13.73 -29.04 -59.01
CA GLY A 60 -15.06 -28.44 -59.00
C GLY A 60 -15.77 -28.62 -57.65
N LEU A 61 -16.36 -27.53 -57.15
CA LEU A 61 -17.06 -27.46 -55.85
C LEU A 61 -18.45 -28.13 -55.93
N SER A 62 -18.63 -29.26 -55.27
CA SER A 62 -19.96 -29.80 -54.94
C SER A 62 -20.00 -30.24 -53.47
N PHE A 63 -21.10 -30.00 -52.75
CA PHE A 63 -21.23 -30.39 -51.34
C PHE A 63 -21.83 -31.80 -51.23
N SER A 64 -21.05 -32.76 -50.74
CA SER A 64 -21.56 -34.08 -50.35
C SER A 64 -21.11 -34.43 -48.92
N ILE A 65 -22.07 -34.86 -48.09
CA ILE A 65 -21.83 -35.28 -46.71
C ILE A 65 -21.55 -36.79 -46.74
N GLY A 66 -20.27 -37.16 -46.81
CA GLY A 66 -19.79 -38.54 -46.79
C GLY A 66 -19.17 -38.91 -45.45
N THR A 67 -19.75 -39.88 -44.75
CA THR A 67 -19.17 -40.51 -43.54
C THR A 67 -18.13 -41.55 -43.96
N GLY A 68 -16.85 -41.16 -44.09
CA GLY A 68 -15.79 -42.09 -44.46
C GLY A 68 -14.37 -41.57 -44.21
N GLN A 69 -13.72 -42.13 -43.19
CA GLN A 69 -12.27 -42.03 -42.88
C GLN A 69 -11.76 -40.65 -42.43
N GLY A 70 -12.36 -40.12 -41.36
CA GLY A 70 -11.81 -39.07 -40.49
C GLY A 70 -11.19 -39.65 -39.21
N ILE A 71 -10.81 -38.78 -38.26
CA ILE A 71 -10.32 -39.15 -36.93
C ILE A 71 -11.29 -40.17 -36.29
N PRO A 72 -10.82 -41.26 -35.64
CA PRO A 72 -11.71 -42.24 -35.02
C PRO A 72 -12.72 -41.55 -34.08
N PHE A 73 -14.01 -41.90 -34.20
CA PHE A 73 -15.09 -41.25 -33.46
C PHE A 73 -14.84 -41.19 -31.94
N TRP A 74 -14.28 -42.26 -31.37
CA TRP A 74 -13.92 -42.31 -29.95
C TRP A 74 -12.85 -41.27 -29.58
N LEU A 75 -11.90 -40.99 -30.47
CA LEU A 75 -10.82 -40.04 -30.26
C LEU A 75 -11.34 -38.58 -30.38
N THR A 76 -12.27 -38.33 -31.30
CA THR A 76 -13.04 -37.08 -31.37
C THR A 76 -13.84 -36.83 -30.09
N LEU A 77 -14.50 -37.87 -29.55
CA LEU A 77 -15.23 -37.78 -28.28
C LEU A 77 -14.30 -37.44 -27.10
N VAL A 78 -13.11 -38.06 -27.05
CA VAL A 78 -12.10 -37.80 -26.00
C VAL A 78 -11.57 -36.37 -26.07
N PHE A 79 -11.23 -35.85 -27.25
CA PHE A 79 -10.76 -34.47 -27.38
C PHE A 79 -11.85 -33.45 -27.11
N ALA A 80 -13.08 -33.68 -27.61
CA ALA A 80 -14.21 -32.83 -27.30
C ALA A 80 -14.53 -32.82 -25.79
N GLY A 81 -14.53 -34.00 -25.15
CA GLY A 81 -14.75 -34.14 -23.71
C GLY A 81 -13.66 -33.46 -22.88
N THR A 82 -12.40 -33.62 -23.26
CA THR A 82 -11.26 -32.95 -22.60
C THR A 82 -11.36 -31.43 -22.78
N GLY A 83 -11.68 -30.94 -23.98
CA GLY A 83 -11.88 -29.53 -24.26
C GLY A 83 -13.01 -28.92 -23.44
N LEU A 84 -14.16 -29.59 -23.36
CA LEU A 84 -15.30 -29.18 -22.54
C LEU A 84 -14.96 -29.18 -21.05
N ALA A 85 -14.23 -30.19 -20.56
CA ALA A 85 -13.78 -30.25 -19.17
C ALA A 85 -12.84 -29.08 -18.82
N LEU A 86 -11.90 -28.75 -19.70
CA LEU A 86 -11.01 -27.59 -19.55
C LEU A 86 -11.79 -26.27 -19.54
N VAL A 87 -12.81 -26.13 -20.41
CA VAL A 87 -13.69 -24.95 -20.43
C VAL A 87 -14.48 -24.84 -19.13
N ALA A 88 -15.10 -25.94 -18.67
CA ALA A 88 -15.86 -25.97 -17.42
C ALA A 88 -14.97 -25.64 -16.21
N ALA A 89 -13.79 -26.26 -16.11
CA ALA A 89 -12.82 -25.98 -15.05
C ALA A 89 -12.36 -24.51 -15.08
N GLY A 90 -12.07 -23.98 -16.27
CA GLY A 90 -11.69 -22.58 -16.47
C GLY A 90 -12.79 -21.61 -16.05
N ALA A 91 -14.05 -21.90 -16.38
CA ALA A 91 -15.21 -21.11 -15.98
C ALA A 91 -15.42 -21.15 -14.46
N ILE A 92 -15.29 -22.32 -13.82
CA ILE A 92 -15.39 -22.47 -12.37
C ILE A 92 -14.31 -21.65 -11.66
N ILE A 93 -13.06 -21.75 -12.11
CA ILE A 93 -11.95 -20.96 -11.55
C ILE A 93 -12.21 -19.48 -11.73
N LEU A 94 -12.67 -19.03 -12.90
CA LEU A 94 -12.96 -17.63 -13.16
C LEU A 94 -14.08 -17.09 -12.26
N VAL A 95 -15.16 -17.86 -12.07
CA VAL A 95 -16.25 -17.48 -11.16
C VAL A 95 -15.78 -17.48 -9.71
N ALA A 96 -14.95 -18.44 -9.31
CA ALA A 96 -14.38 -18.49 -7.97
C ALA A 96 -13.45 -17.29 -7.70
N ASP A 97 -12.56 -16.97 -8.64
CA ASP A 97 -11.66 -15.81 -8.58
C ASP A 97 -12.47 -14.51 -8.54
N TYR A 98 -13.48 -14.36 -9.39
CA TYR A 98 -14.36 -13.20 -9.39
C TYR A 98 -15.10 -13.01 -8.06
N ARG A 99 -15.59 -14.10 -7.47
CA ARG A 99 -16.24 -14.07 -6.14
C ARG A 99 -15.24 -13.72 -5.04
N ARG A 100 -14.00 -14.20 -5.12
CA ARG A 100 -12.93 -13.86 -4.16
C ARG A 100 -12.53 -12.40 -4.27
N GLU A 101 -12.26 -11.90 -5.48
CA GLU A 101 -11.89 -10.51 -5.73
C GLU A 101 -12.98 -9.54 -5.26
N ARG A 102 -14.26 -9.85 -5.47
CA ARG A 102 -15.38 -9.03 -4.99
C ARG A 102 -15.47 -8.91 -3.46
N ARG A 103 -14.93 -9.88 -2.72
CA ARG A 103 -14.92 -9.84 -1.25
C ARG A 103 -13.75 -9.03 -0.71
N ARG A 104 -12.63 -9.01 -1.45
CA ARG A 104 -11.43 -8.29 -1.06
C ARG A 104 -11.64 -6.78 -1.10
N ARG A 105 -11.25 -6.11 -0.02
CA ARG A 105 -11.30 -4.66 0.13
C ARG A 105 -9.91 -4.12 0.46
N LEU A 106 -9.50 -3.08 -0.26
CA LEU A 106 -8.32 -2.28 0.05
C LEU A 106 -8.76 -0.90 0.52
N VAL A 107 -8.47 -0.56 1.77
CA VAL A 107 -8.67 0.80 2.29
C VAL A 107 -7.36 1.57 2.16
N VAL A 108 -7.36 2.65 1.38
CA VAL A 108 -6.22 3.52 1.18
C VAL A 108 -6.42 4.79 2.00
N ILE A 109 -5.63 4.90 3.07
CA ILE A 109 -5.63 6.02 4.00
C ILE A 109 -4.56 7.02 3.56
N GLU A 110 -5.01 8.22 3.17
CA GLU A 110 -4.14 9.24 2.61
C GLU A 110 -4.16 10.49 3.48
N MET A 111 -3.03 10.81 4.12
CA MET A 111 -2.91 11.99 4.97
C MET A 111 -2.36 13.19 4.19
N ARG A 112 -3.02 14.34 4.32
CA ARG A 112 -2.63 15.61 3.68
C ARG A 112 -2.59 16.71 4.72
N GLY A 113 -1.41 17.31 4.90
CA GLY A 113 -1.18 18.36 5.90
C GLY A 113 -0.06 19.33 5.55
N LEU A 114 0.39 19.36 4.29
CA LEU A 114 1.27 20.43 3.78
C LEU A 114 0.40 21.52 3.15
N HIS A 115 0.81 22.10 2.01
CA HIS A 115 0.07 23.17 1.35
C HIS A 115 -1.08 22.62 0.47
N ALA A 116 -2.14 23.42 0.33
CA ALA A 116 -3.22 23.15 -0.62
C ALA A 116 -2.75 23.47 -2.04
N SER A 117 -2.46 22.43 -2.82
CA SER A 117 -2.13 22.49 -4.26
C SER A 117 -2.91 21.41 -5.00
N PRO A 118 -3.11 21.52 -6.32
CA PRO A 118 -3.62 20.40 -7.12
C PRO A 118 -2.82 19.13 -6.80
N ASP A 119 -3.52 18.04 -6.56
CA ASP A 119 -2.92 16.79 -6.11
C ASP A 119 -3.39 15.58 -6.94
N SER A 120 -2.61 14.51 -6.83
CA SER A 120 -2.92 13.20 -7.41
C SER A 120 -3.31 12.25 -6.27
N PRO A 121 -4.52 11.65 -6.27
CA PRO A 121 -4.93 10.69 -5.25
C PRO A 121 -4.07 9.42 -5.23
N ALA A 122 -3.88 8.83 -4.04
CA ALA A 122 -3.11 7.61 -3.87
C ALA A 122 -3.89 6.33 -4.24
N VAL A 123 -5.23 6.39 -4.16
CA VAL A 123 -6.11 5.22 -4.23
C VAL A 123 -5.92 4.34 -5.46
N GLU A 124 -5.60 4.92 -6.61
CA GLU A 124 -5.40 4.17 -7.87
C GLU A 124 -3.96 3.69 -8.07
N LYS A 125 -2.98 4.34 -7.42
CA LYS A 125 -1.55 4.10 -7.64
C LYS A 125 -0.96 3.11 -6.64
N VAL A 126 -1.52 3.07 -5.44
CA VAL A 126 -1.01 2.24 -4.34
C VAL A 126 -1.46 0.78 -4.51
N VAL A 127 -0.53 -0.16 -4.34
CA VAL A 127 -0.72 -1.62 -4.56
C VAL A 127 -1.39 -1.92 -5.92
N PRO A 128 -0.73 -1.67 -7.06
CA PRO A 128 -1.35 -1.77 -8.39
C PRO A 128 -1.79 -3.19 -8.77
N THR A 129 -1.21 -4.21 -8.13
CA THR A 129 -1.55 -5.63 -8.30
C THR A 129 -2.86 -6.01 -7.61
N PHE A 130 -3.35 -5.20 -6.66
CA PHE A 130 -4.58 -5.51 -5.93
C PHE A 130 -5.80 -5.51 -6.87
N ARG A 131 -6.64 -6.54 -6.72
CA ARG A 131 -7.90 -6.75 -7.44
C ARG A 131 -9.01 -6.89 -6.39
N GLY A 132 -10.00 -6.02 -6.48
CA GLY A 132 -11.11 -5.95 -5.53
C GLY A 132 -11.63 -4.53 -5.36
N ASP A 133 -12.44 -4.33 -4.32
CA ASP A 133 -13.02 -3.03 -3.99
C ASP A 133 -11.96 -2.12 -3.35
N ARG A 134 -11.81 -0.90 -3.86
CA ARG A 134 -10.87 0.11 -3.34
C ARG A 134 -11.65 1.23 -2.68
N ARG A 135 -11.38 1.46 -1.39
CA ARG A 135 -11.99 2.53 -0.61
C ARG A 135 -10.93 3.56 -0.27
N HIS A 136 -11.23 4.83 -0.54
CA HIS A 136 -10.34 5.94 -0.21
C HIS A 136 -10.79 6.56 1.11
N LEU A 137 -9.83 6.74 2.04
CA LEU A 137 -10.02 7.48 3.28
C LEU A 137 -9.05 8.68 3.31
N PRO A 138 -9.45 9.82 2.73
CA PRO A 138 -8.64 11.03 2.78
C PRO A 138 -8.75 11.70 4.17
N ILE A 139 -7.60 11.95 4.78
CA ILE A 139 -7.48 12.71 6.04
C ILE A 139 -6.78 14.03 5.70
N ASP A 140 -7.59 15.02 5.36
CA ASP A 140 -7.11 16.35 5.01
C ASP A 140 -7.24 17.30 6.20
N PHE A 141 -6.10 17.90 6.55
CA PHE A 141 -5.96 18.98 7.53
C PHE A 141 -5.01 20.06 7.02
N ARG A 142 -4.93 20.25 5.70
CA ARG A 142 -4.16 21.33 5.09
C ARG A 142 -4.68 22.70 5.58
N PRO A 143 -3.78 23.66 5.83
CA PRO A 143 -4.17 24.99 6.26
C PRO A 143 -4.87 25.75 5.12
N GLN A 144 -5.84 26.58 5.48
CA GLN A 144 -6.57 27.42 4.54
C GLN A 144 -5.76 28.69 4.25
N GLY A 145 -4.85 28.63 3.27
CA GLY A 145 -4.04 29.77 2.83
C GLY A 145 -2.61 29.38 2.41
N LEU A 146 -1.97 30.23 1.60
CA LEU A 146 -0.62 29.98 1.08
C LEU A 146 0.48 29.98 2.17
N GLU A 147 0.30 30.77 3.23
CA GLU A 147 1.25 30.90 4.35
C GLU A 147 0.71 30.32 5.67
N GLY A 148 -0.46 29.69 5.63
CA GLY A 148 -1.08 29.13 6.82
C GLY A 148 -0.24 27.98 7.37
N ARG A 149 -0.02 27.97 8.70
CA ARG A 149 0.51 26.80 9.41
C ARG A 149 -0.65 25.87 9.78
N VAL A 150 -0.34 24.59 9.91
CA VAL A 150 -1.34 23.59 10.29
C VAL A 150 -1.86 23.88 11.68
N ASP A 151 -3.19 23.88 11.86
CA ASP A 151 -3.81 23.96 13.19
C ASP A 151 -3.68 22.59 13.90
N PRO A 152 -2.93 22.51 15.01
CA PRO A 152 -2.72 21.25 15.72
C PRO A 152 -4.01 20.65 16.29
N ALA A 153 -4.99 21.48 16.67
CA ALA A 153 -6.24 21.00 17.25
C ALA A 153 -7.12 20.34 16.18
N TYR A 154 -7.29 21.02 15.04
CA TYR A 154 -7.99 20.46 13.89
C TYR A 154 -7.31 19.19 13.36
N LEU A 155 -5.97 19.20 13.23
CA LEU A 155 -5.21 18.01 12.86
C LEU A 155 -5.50 16.84 13.81
N LEU A 156 -5.42 17.07 15.12
CA LEU A 156 -5.65 16.03 16.13
C LEU A 156 -7.06 15.44 16.02
N GLU A 157 -8.07 16.27 15.83
CA GLU A 157 -9.46 15.83 15.63
C GLU A 157 -9.56 14.91 14.40
N ARG A 158 -9.02 15.34 13.25
CA ARG A 158 -9.08 14.59 11.99
C ARG A 158 -8.37 13.24 12.11
N VAL A 159 -7.16 13.21 12.66
CA VAL A 159 -6.38 11.96 12.81
C VAL A 159 -7.00 11.04 13.85
N SER A 160 -7.52 11.56 14.97
CA SER A 160 -8.17 10.74 16.01
C SER A 160 -9.44 10.04 15.50
N SER A 161 -10.16 10.67 14.57
CA SER A 161 -11.35 10.08 13.93
C SER A 161 -11.04 8.94 12.94
N MET A 162 -9.77 8.77 12.54
CA MET A 162 -9.34 7.82 11.53
C MET A 162 -9.75 6.38 11.85
N ARG A 163 -9.56 5.93 13.09
CA ARG A 163 -9.86 4.55 13.48
C ARG A 163 -11.34 4.25 13.33
N THR A 164 -12.21 5.17 13.76
CA THR A 164 -13.67 5.03 13.59
C THR A 164 -14.05 5.02 12.11
N ALA A 165 -13.49 5.91 11.30
CA ALA A 165 -13.75 5.94 9.86
C ALA A 165 -13.28 4.64 9.16
N LEU A 166 -12.11 4.12 9.54
CA LEU A 166 -11.61 2.85 9.04
C LEU A 166 -12.56 1.69 9.40
N HIS A 167 -13.02 1.62 10.66
CA HIS A 167 -13.99 0.61 11.09
C HIS A 167 -15.28 0.65 10.26
N THR A 168 -15.82 1.84 9.98
CA THR A 168 -17.00 2.00 9.13
C THR A 168 -16.77 1.51 7.69
N LEU A 169 -15.58 1.73 7.12
CA LEU A 169 -15.26 1.30 5.75
C LEU A 169 -15.07 -0.22 5.62
N VAL A 170 -14.63 -0.88 6.69
CA VAL A 170 -14.40 -2.32 6.72
C VAL A 170 -15.57 -3.09 7.32
N ASP A 171 -16.64 -2.40 7.73
CA ASP A 171 -17.79 -3.04 8.35
C ASP A 171 -18.44 -4.09 7.43
N GLY A 172 -18.84 -5.21 8.03
CA GLY A 172 -19.35 -6.37 7.32
C GLY A 172 -18.35 -7.10 6.39
N ALA A 173 -17.07 -6.73 6.38
CA ALA A 173 -16.02 -7.52 5.70
C ALA A 173 -15.40 -8.56 6.65
N ASP A 174 -14.98 -9.70 6.09
CA ASP A 174 -14.08 -10.61 6.79
C ASP A 174 -12.71 -9.95 6.90
N LYS A 175 -12.10 -9.97 8.10
CA LYS A 175 -10.78 -9.37 8.36
C LYS A 175 -9.69 -9.91 7.41
N ARG A 176 -9.80 -11.15 6.94
CA ARG A 176 -8.86 -11.79 6.01
C ARG A 176 -8.95 -11.23 4.58
N ASP A 177 -10.07 -10.61 4.24
CA ASP A 177 -10.33 -10.02 2.95
C ASP A 177 -10.02 -8.51 2.93
N VAL A 178 -9.66 -7.93 4.07
CA VAL A 178 -9.33 -6.50 4.21
C VAL A 178 -7.82 -6.30 4.20
N GLN A 179 -7.37 -5.37 3.36
CA GLN A 179 -6.01 -4.83 3.39
C GLN A 179 -6.08 -3.34 3.62
N VAL A 180 -5.10 -2.81 4.35
CA VAL A 180 -4.98 -1.37 4.61
C VAL A 180 -3.68 -0.89 3.97
N ALA A 181 -3.74 0.24 3.28
CA ALA A 181 -2.56 0.97 2.85
C ALA A 181 -2.60 2.36 3.47
N ILE A 182 -1.47 2.84 4.00
CA ILE A 182 -1.39 4.16 4.61
C ILE A 182 -0.12 4.89 4.20
N GLY A 183 -0.27 6.18 3.94
CA GLY A 183 0.81 7.07 3.56
C GLY A 183 0.32 8.51 3.58
N GLY A 184 1.23 9.47 3.41
CA GLY A 184 0.82 10.86 3.43
C GLY A 184 1.93 11.87 3.28
N LEU A 185 1.50 13.12 3.11
CA LEU A 185 2.33 14.31 3.11
C LEU A 185 1.80 15.22 4.20
N ALA A 186 2.27 15.03 5.43
CA ALA A 186 1.72 15.66 6.63
C ALA A 186 2.80 15.94 7.69
N ALA A 187 2.40 16.67 8.72
CA ALA A 187 3.22 16.91 9.91
C ALA A 187 3.62 15.60 10.59
N VAL A 188 4.86 15.54 11.07
CA VAL A 188 5.46 14.33 11.68
C VAL A 188 4.66 13.80 12.86
N PRO A 189 4.15 14.64 13.80
CA PRO A 189 3.32 14.15 14.89
C PRO A 189 2.04 13.46 14.42
N ALA A 190 1.44 13.93 13.31
CA ALA A 190 0.23 13.33 12.73
C ALA A 190 0.51 11.92 12.20
N LEU A 191 1.61 11.78 11.46
CA LEU A 191 2.04 10.53 10.85
C LEU A 191 2.37 9.49 11.92
N PHE A 192 3.07 9.90 12.98
CA PHE A 192 3.37 9.04 14.12
C PHE A 192 2.09 8.60 14.86
N LEU A 193 1.19 9.54 15.14
CA LEU A 193 -0.11 9.23 15.76
C LEU A 193 -0.93 8.26 14.90
N ALA A 194 -0.96 8.46 13.58
CA ALA A 194 -1.66 7.57 12.66
C ALA A 194 -1.08 6.14 12.73
N GLY A 195 0.24 6.01 12.81
CA GLY A 195 0.91 4.73 13.06
C GLY A 195 0.42 4.05 14.33
N MET A 196 0.40 4.77 15.46
CA MET A 196 -0.10 4.24 16.74
C MET A 196 -1.58 3.85 16.73
N LEU A 197 -2.41 4.56 15.95
CA LEU A 197 -3.84 4.26 15.85
C LEU A 197 -4.12 3.02 14.99
N ILE A 198 -3.31 2.78 13.96
CA ILE A 198 -3.37 1.59 13.10
C ILE A 198 -2.85 0.36 13.85
N ASP A 199 -1.81 0.53 14.67
CA ASP A 199 -1.12 -0.55 15.38
C ASP A 199 -0.39 -1.54 14.44
N ASP A 200 0.34 -2.51 14.99
CA ASP A 200 1.10 -3.50 14.20
C ASP A 200 0.35 -4.83 13.96
N GLU A 201 -0.89 -4.96 14.47
CA GLU A 201 -1.69 -6.20 14.41
C GLU A 201 -2.18 -6.59 13.01
N SER A 202 -2.10 -5.69 12.02
CA SER A 202 -2.61 -5.92 10.66
C SER A 202 -1.54 -5.75 9.60
N HIS A 203 -1.69 -6.48 8.48
CA HIS A 203 -0.80 -6.33 7.33
C HIS A 203 -1.08 -5.01 6.62
N VAL A 204 -0.29 -3.99 6.95
CA VAL A 204 -0.44 -2.62 6.46
C VAL A 204 0.61 -2.32 5.39
N HIS A 205 0.15 -1.89 4.22
CA HIS A 205 1.02 -1.43 3.13
C HIS A 205 1.38 0.03 3.33
N LEU A 206 2.62 0.31 3.69
CA LEU A 206 3.12 1.68 3.71
C LEU A 206 3.45 2.14 2.29
N TYR A 207 3.19 3.41 2.02
CA TYR A 207 3.57 4.07 0.78
C TYR A 207 3.98 5.52 1.05
N ASP A 208 4.72 6.11 0.11
CA ASP A 208 5.21 7.48 0.22
C ASP A 208 5.15 8.20 -1.13
N TRP A 209 5.35 9.52 -1.12
CA TRP A 209 5.38 10.33 -2.33
C TRP A 209 6.80 10.37 -2.90
N ASP A 210 6.99 9.73 -4.06
CA ASP A 210 8.24 9.81 -4.81
C ASP A 210 8.31 11.18 -5.50
N ARG A 211 9.16 12.07 -4.97
CA ARG A 211 9.32 13.44 -5.48
C ARG A 211 9.95 13.48 -6.88
N SER A 212 10.78 12.50 -7.18
CA SER A 212 11.49 12.39 -8.46
C SER A 212 10.54 11.88 -9.54
N ALA A 213 9.80 10.82 -9.25
CA ALA A 213 8.80 10.24 -10.16
C ALA A 213 7.45 10.99 -10.16
N LYS A 214 7.22 11.89 -9.18
CA LYS A 214 5.97 12.63 -8.95
C LYS A 214 4.76 11.72 -8.84
N CYS A 215 4.89 10.63 -8.09
CA CYS A 215 3.83 9.65 -7.89
C CYS A 215 3.83 9.04 -6.49
N TRP A 216 2.68 8.49 -6.09
CA TRP A 216 2.60 7.64 -4.91
C TRP A 216 3.21 6.28 -5.22
N ARG A 217 4.12 5.83 -4.35
CA ARG A 217 4.90 4.61 -4.55
C ARG A 217 4.92 3.76 -3.28
N ALA A 218 4.74 2.45 -3.46
CA ALA A 218 4.90 1.47 -2.38
C ALA A 218 6.38 1.31 -1.99
N LEU A 219 6.63 0.70 -0.82
CA LEU A 219 7.99 0.38 -0.38
C LEU A 219 8.52 -0.90 -1.07
N ASP A 220 8.85 -0.78 -2.37
CA ASP A 220 9.31 -1.88 -3.23
C ASP A 220 10.81 -1.87 -3.56
N GLY A 221 11.58 -1.01 -2.90
CA GLY A 221 13.03 -0.88 -3.08
C GLY A 221 13.84 -1.97 -2.36
N ALA A 222 15.06 -2.17 -2.83
CA ALA A 222 16.04 -3.05 -2.19
C ALA A 222 16.57 -2.44 -0.88
N ASP A 223 16.87 -3.29 0.10
CA ASP A 223 17.53 -2.88 1.34
C ASP A 223 18.98 -2.51 1.07
N ASP A 224 19.37 -1.30 1.45
CA ASP A 224 20.74 -0.79 1.32
C ASP A 224 21.60 -1.11 2.56
N SER A 225 21.08 -1.89 3.50
CA SER A 225 21.74 -2.29 4.75
C SER A 225 22.13 -1.12 5.67
N VAL A 226 21.67 0.11 5.37
CA VAL A 226 21.92 1.27 6.23
C VAL A 226 21.01 1.18 7.46
N ARG A 227 21.60 1.41 8.63
CA ARG A 227 20.97 1.27 9.96
C ARG A 227 21.27 2.47 10.84
N PHE A 228 20.54 2.60 11.94
CA PHE A 228 20.91 3.54 12.99
C PHE A 228 22.25 3.12 13.60
N LEU A 229 23.11 4.11 13.85
CA LEU A 229 24.28 3.97 14.70
C LEU A 229 23.84 3.72 16.15
N PRO A 230 24.73 3.20 17.02
CA PRO A 230 24.46 3.12 18.45
C PRO A 230 23.95 4.47 19.00
N PRO A 231 22.96 4.47 19.90
CA PRO A 231 22.42 5.71 20.46
C PRO A 231 23.52 6.60 21.04
N GLU A 232 23.52 7.87 20.65
CA GLU A 232 24.50 8.85 21.12
C GLU A 232 23.88 9.79 22.14
N GLY A 233 24.61 10.09 23.20
CA GLY A 233 24.01 10.74 24.36
C GLY A 233 23.10 9.77 25.10
N GLY A 234 22.88 10.04 26.38
CA GLY A 234 22.16 9.15 27.27
C GLY A 234 21.97 9.84 28.61
N PRO A 235 21.07 9.37 29.47
CA PRO A 235 21.06 9.81 30.85
C PRO A 235 22.40 9.43 31.48
N THR A 236 23.36 10.37 31.49
CA THR A 236 24.60 10.27 32.26
C THR A 236 24.29 10.21 33.76
N ALA A 237 23.08 10.63 34.14
CA ALA A 237 22.52 10.54 35.47
C ALA A 237 21.45 9.45 35.51
N VAL A 238 21.71 8.39 36.26
CA VAL A 238 20.67 7.48 36.77
C VAL A 238 19.53 8.33 37.35
N GLY A 239 18.31 8.20 36.84
CA GLY A 239 17.11 8.81 37.43
C GLY A 239 16.48 10.01 36.70
N ALA A 240 16.86 10.35 35.47
CA ALA A 240 16.12 11.35 34.68
C ALA A 240 14.75 10.81 34.25
N GLU A 241 13.65 11.35 34.78
CA GLU A 241 12.29 10.91 34.47
C GLU A 241 11.81 11.36 33.07
N GLU A 242 12.42 12.41 32.52
CA GLU A 242 12.13 12.93 31.17
C GLU A 242 13.41 13.00 30.34
N ALA A 243 13.31 12.70 29.04
CA ALA A 243 14.44 12.79 28.10
C ALA A 243 13.99 13.27 26.72
N ILE A 244 14.92 13.80 25.94
CA ILE A 244 14.72 14.17 24.53
C ILE A 244 15.29 13.06 23.66
N LEU A 245 14.47 12.47 22.80
CA LEU A 245 14.91 11.52 21.78
C LEU A 245 14.85 12.16 20.40
N VAL A 246 16.00 12.29 19.76
CA VAL A 246 16.15 12.86 18.41
C VAL A 246 16.42 11.73 17.43
N VAL A 247 15.55 11.57 16.44
CA VAL A 247 15.67 10.56 15.38
C VAL A 247 16.05 11.26 14.07
N GLU A 248 17.23 10.95 13.56
CA GLU A 248 17.86 11.59 12.39
C GLU A 248 18.04 10.56 11.28
N ALA A 249 16.95 10.26 10.56
CA ALA A 249 16.96 9.29 9.47
C ALA A 249 17.15 9.95 8.10
N SER A 250 16.35 10.97 7.78
CA SER A 250 16.40 11.65 6.48
C SER A 250 17.21 12.94 6.47
N TYR A 251 17.25 13.64 7.60
CA TYR A 251 17.97 14.91 7.76
C TYR A 251 18.62 14.96 9.14
N ALA A 252 19.72 15.69 9.24
CA ALA A 252 20.30 16.06 10.52
C ALA A 252 19.40 17.10 11.22
N VAL A 253 19.28 16.95 12.53
CA VAL A 253 18.58 17.85 13.44
C VAL A 253 19.60 18.71 14.15
N ASN A 254 19.52 20.02 13.91
CA ASN A 254 20.43 20.99 14.50
C ASN A 254 20.26 21.03 16.03
N GLN A 255 21.39 20.89 16.75
CA GLN A 255 21.41 20.95 18.20
C GLN A 255 20.92 22.31 18.73
N THR A 256 21.19 23.41 18.03
CA THR A 256 20.73 24.73 18.47
C THR A 256 19.21 24.82 18.49
N ASP A 257 18.53 24.18 17.54
CA ASP A 257 17.07 24.21 17.42
C ASP A 257 16.41 23.41 18.54
N VAL A 258 17.04 22.30 18.93
CA VAL A 258 16.64 21.47 20.08
C VAL A 258 16.84 22.28 21.38
N THR A 259 18.04 22.82 21.61
CA THR A 259 18.34 23.60 22.82
C THR A 259 17.48 24.86 22.94
N ALA A 260 17.09 25.49 21.83
CA ALA A 260 16.21 26.66 21.83
C ALA A 260 14.75 26.32 22.19
N SER A 261 14.30 25.09 21.91
CA SER A 261 12.89 24.70 22.09
C SER A 261 12.63 23.98 23.41
N PHE A 262 13.60 23.21 23.92
CA PHE A 262 13.46 22.37 25.11
C PHE A 262 14.32 22.87 26.27
N ALA A 263 13.94 22.49 27.50
CA ALA A 263 14.72 22.83 28.68
C ALA A 263 16.14 22.22 28.61
N SER A 264 17.16 23.04 28.88
CA SER A 264 18.58 22.64 28.79
C SER A 264 19.00 21.56 29.77
N SER A 265 18.20 21.30 30.81
CA SER A 265 18.42 20.26 31.81
C SER A 265 18.03 18.86 31.34
N LEU A 266 17.28 18.73 30.23
CA LEU A 266 16.83 17.43 29.75
C LEU A 266 17.96 16.70 29.01
N PRO A 267 18.22 15.42 29.34
CA PRO A 267 19.20 14.64 28.61
C PRO A 267 18.74 14.43 27.16
N VAL A 268 19.66 14.58 26.22
CA VAL A 268 19.41 14.39 24.78
C VAL A 268 20.04 13.07 24.34
N VAL A 269 19.24 12.24 23.70
CA VAL A 269 19.64 10.97 23.09
C VAL A 269 19.36 11.03 21.60
N ARG A 270 20.31 10.62 20.78
CA ARG A 270 20.27 10.72 19.32
C ARG A 270 20.36 9.35 18.68
N LEU A 271 19.41 9.04 17.82
CA LEU A 271 19.42 7.91 16.90
C LEU A 271 19.64 8.44 15.50
N ARG A 272 20.83 8.22 14.94
CA ARG A 272 21.20 8.77 13.63
C ARG A 272 21.71 7.72 12.67
N ILE A 273 21.48 7.98 11.40
CA ILE A 273 22.15 7.28 10.30
C ILE A 273 23.40 8.08 9.94
N GLU A 274 24.50 7.39 9.59
CA GLU A 274 25.78 8.03 9.27
C GLU A 274 25.66 9.09 8.17
N THR A 275 24.92 8.78 7.10
CA THR A 275 24.64 9.73 6.00
C THR A 275 23.13 9.87 5.79
N PRO A 276 22.47 10.90 6.39
CA PRO A 276 21.03 11.11 6.21
C PRO A 276 20.70 11.49 4.77
N LEU A 277 19.85 10.70 4.11
CA LEU A 277 19.42 10.92 2.73
C LEU A 277 17.93 10.66 2.59
N ALA A 278 17.16 11.71 2.29
CA ALA A 278 15.70 11.66 2.28
C ALA A 278 15.08 10.70 1.25
N ASP A 279 15.77 10.40 0.13
CA ASP A 279 15.22 9.62 -0.99
C ASP A 279 15.68 8.14 -1.00
N ARG A 280 16.00 7.57 0.17
CA ARG A 280 16.53 6.19 0.29
C ARG A 280 15.74 5.27 1.22
N PHE A 281 14.44 5.51 1.37
CA PHE A 281 13.59 4.77 2.31
C PHE A 281 12.53 3.91 1.61
N TRP A 282 12.79 3.50 0.37
CA TRP A 282 11.88 2.70 -0.44
C TRP A 282 11.85 1.21 -0.07
N SER A 283 12.68 0.73 0.87
CA SER A 283 12.72 -0.67 1.26
C SER A 283 11.92 -0.95 2.54
N GLU A 284 11.00 -1.91 2.45
CA GLU A 284 10.24 -2.44 3.59
C GLU A 284 11.16 -3.03 4.67
N GLN A 285 12.15 -3.84 4.26
CA GLN A 285 13.13 -4.47 5.14
C GLN A 285 14.00 -3.45 5.88
N LYS A 286 14.48 -2.42 5.17
CA LYS A 286 15.23 -1.32 5.80
C LYS A 286 14.40 -0.62 6.87
N GLN A 287 13.17 -0.22 6.53
CA GLN A 287 12.31 0.47 7.49
C GLN A 287 11.95 -0.42 8.69
N ALA A 288 11.72 -1.72 8.48
CA ALA A 288 11.48 -2.66 9.57
C ALA A 288 12.69 -2.77 10.52
N ALA A 289 13.91 -2.86 9.98
CA ALA A 289 15.13 -2.91 10.79
C ALA A 289 15.37 -1.62 11.58
N LEU A 290 15.14 -0.45 10.96
CA LEU A 290 15.23 0.84 11.65
C LEU A 290 14.19 0.98 12.76
N ALA A 291 12.95 0.53 12.52
CA ALA A 291 11.89 0.54 13.53
C ALA A 291 12.21 -0.38 14.72
N ALA A 292 12.86 -1.52 14.48
CA ALA A 292 13.34 -2.40 15.55
C ALA A 292 14.42 -1.71 16.41
N GLN A 293 15.45 -1.13 15.78
CA GLN A 293 16.50 -0.40 16.50
C GLN A 293 15.96 0.81 17.29
N PHE A 294 14.99 1.52 16.72
CA PHE A 294 14.28 2.59 17.42
C PHE A 294 13.57 2.07 18.67
N ARG A 295 12.80 0.99 18.54
CA ARG A 295 12.11 0.36 19.68
C ARG A 295 13.09 -0.07 20.76
N ASP A 296 14.20 -0.70 20.38
CA ASP A 296 15.23 -1.16 21.32
C ASP A 296 15.83 0.02 22.10
N ALA A 297 16.09 1.16 21.43
CA ALA A 297 16.58 2.36 22.08
C ALA A 297 15.54 2.98 23.04
N VAL A 298 14.26 3.02 22.67
CA VAL A 298 13.19 3.48 23.56
C VAL A 298 13.06 2.57 24.79
N GLN A 299 13.20 1.25 24.61
CA GLN A 299 13.22 0.28 25.71
C GLN A 299 14.41 0.48 26.65
N GLN A 300 15.60 0.76 26.10
CA GLN A 300 16.79 1.08 26.90
C GLN A 300 16.57 2.35 27.74
N LEU A 301 15.95 3.39 27.18
CA LEU A 301 15.61 4.60 27.92
C LEU A 301 14.58 4.34 29.02
N SER A 302 13.55 3.54 28.72
CA SER A 302 12.56 3.12 29.72
C SER A 302 13.21 2.35 30.87
N ALA A 303 14.11 1.41 30.56
CA ALA A 303 14.86 0.65 31.55
C ALA A 303 15.80 1.53 32.40
N ALA A 304 16.27 2.65 31.85
CA ALA A 304 17.04 3.67 32.57
C ALA A 304 16.18 4.59 33.46
N GLY A 305 14.86 4.39 33.51
CA GLY A 305 13.93 5.14 34.36
C GLY A 305 13.20 6.30 33.68
N VAL A 306 13.40 6.50 32.37
CA VAL A 306 12.68 7.53 31.61
C VAL A 306 11.20 7.16 31.51
N ARG A 307 10.34 8.03 32.03
CA ARG A 307 8.87 7.89 31.98
C ARG A 307 8.23 8.76 30.92
N ARG A 308 8.92 9.80 30.45
CA ARG A 308 8.45 10.69 29.38
C ARG A 308 9.53 11.01 28.35
N LEU A 309 9.16 10.93 27.09
CA LEU A 309 10.00 11.29 25.94
C LEU A 309 9.45 12.52 25.22
N HIS A 310 10.34 13.48 25.00
CA HIS A 310 10.15 14.54 24.03
C HIS A 310 10.85 14.14 22.73
N MET A 311 10.07 13.84 21.71
CA MET A 311 10.59 13.23 20.49
C MET A 311 10.63 14.22 19.33
N VAL A 312 11.79 14.31 18.71
CA VAL A 312 12.01 15.03 17.46
C VAL A 312 12.36 14.00 16.39
N VAL A 313 11.59 13.96 15.31
CA VAL A 313 11.79 12.96 14.25
C VAL A 313 12.00 13.67 12.91
N ALA A 314 13.17 13.44 12.31
CA ALA A 314 13.49 13.80 10.94
C ALA A 314 13.56 12.53 10.09
N ALA A 315 12.40 12.12 9.57
CA ALA A 315 12.23 10.90 8.78
C ALA A 315 11.20 11.14 7.66
N PRO A 316 11.21 10.32 6.58
CA PRO A 316 10.13 10.34 5.60
C PRO A 316 8.81 9.89 6.24
N ALA A 317 7.70 10.12 5.53
CA ALA A 317 6.37 9.93 6.10
C ALA A 317 6.09 8.46 6.43
N SER A 318 6.44 7.56 5.51
CA SER A 318 6.34 6.11 5.68
C SER A 318 7.10 5.61 6.91
N LEU A 319 8.35 6.05 7.12
CA LEU A 319 9.11 5.68 8.32
C LEU A 319 8.48 6.27 9.59
N SER A 320 8.04 7.53 9.56
CA SER A 320 7.38 8.16 10.72
C SER A 320 6.12 7.41 11.16
N ILE A 321 5.31 6.94 10.21
CA ILE A 321 4.17 6.06 10.48
C ILE A 321 4.65 4.75 11.10
N ARG A 322 5.67 4.11 10.52
CA ARG A 322 6.19 2.83 11.03
C ARG A 322 6.73 2.92 12.45
N LEU A 323 7.42 4.02 12.80
CA LEU A 323 7.90 4.26 14.16
C LEU A 323 6.72 4.40 15.15
N GLY A 324 5.62 5.02 14.72
CA GLY A 324 4.39 5.06 15.49
C GLY A 324 3.73 3.69 15.64
N MET A 325 3.71 2.87 14.58
CA MET A 325 3.15 1.51 14.62
C MET A 325 3.89 0.59 15.60
N CYS A 326 5.21 0.71 15.72
CA CYS A 326 5.98 -0.13 16.65
C CYS A 326 6.04 0.42 18.10
N TYR A 327 5.36 1.53 18.38
CA TYR A 327 5.36 2.15 19.70
C TYR A 327 4.28 1.55 20.60
N ASP A 328 4.68 0.62 21.48
CA ASP A 328 3.77 -0.01 22.43
C ASP A 328 3.31 0.98 23.52
N ARG A 329 2.08 1.47 23.36
CA ARG A 329 1.40 2.42 24.26
C ARG A 329 1.22 1.94 25.71
N ARG A 330 1.41 0.64 25.99
CA ARG A 330 1.23 0.01 27.30
C ARG A 330 2.54 -0.16 28.05
N LEU A 331 3.64 -0.38 27.33
CA LEU A 331 4.93 -0.72 27.90
C LEU A 331 5.95 0.40 27.80
N LEU A 332 5.87 1.23 26.76
CA LEU A 332 6.85 2.29 26.52
C LEU A 332 6.46 3.60 27.24
N PRO A 333 7.43 4.51 27.46
CA PRO A 333 7.20 5.78 28.13
C PRO A 333 6.10 6.64 27.48
N ASP A 334 5.57 7.60 28.22
CA ASP A 334 4.75 8.65 27.63
C ASP A 334 5.56 9.40 26.57
N VAL A 335 5.00 9.68 25.40
CA VAL A 335 5.75 10.37 24.34
C VAL A 335 4.98 11.56 23.78
N ALA A 336 5.66 12.69 23.65
CA ALA A 336 5.23 13.84 22.89
C ALA A 336 6.10 13.98 21.64
N VAL A 337 5.50 13.93 20.45
CA VAL A 337 6.21 14.10 19.18
C VAL A 337 6.00 15.52 18.67
N TYR A 338 7.10 16.21 18.34
CA TYR A 338 7.07 17.64 18.01
C TYR A 338 7.18 17.91 16.51
N GLN A 339 6.50 18.96 16.04
CA GLN A 339 6.58 19.42 14.67
C GLN A 339 7.69 20.46 14.54
N PHE A 340 8.57 20.26 13.55
CA PHE A 340 9.56 21.26 13.17
C PHE A 340 8.94 22.35 12.29
N GLU A 341 9.28 23.59 12.60
CA GLU A 341 8.73 24.79 11.98
C GLU A 341 9.87 25.79 11.71
N LYS A 342 10.35 25.80 10.46
CA LYS A 342 11.50 26.62 10.06
C LYS A 342 11.22 28.12 10.26
N GLY A 343 12.23 28.84 10.75
CA GLY A 343 12.20 30.30 10.88
C GLY A 343 11.54 30.83 12.16
N LEU A 344 11.14 29.96 13.08
CA LEU A 344 10.69 30.36 14.42
C LEU A 344 11.85 30.46 15.40
N THR A 345 11.69 31.29 16.44
CA THR A 345 12.65 31.37 17.56
C THR A 345 12.72 30.09 18.38
N LYS A 346 11.59 29.40 18.52
CA LYS A 346 11.48 28.02 18.99
C LYS A 346 11.06 27.14 17.82
N PRO A 347 12.01 26.44 17.14
CA PRO A 347 11.70 25.66 15.94
C PRO A 347 10.76 24.46 16.17
N TYR A 348 10.49 24.09 17.42
CA TYR A 348 9.51 23.06 17.79
C TYR A 348 8.33 23.65 18.60
N PRO A 349 7.48 24.51 18.00
CA PRO A 349 6.48 25.28 18.73
C PRO A 349 5.32 24.44 19.30
N TRP A 350 5.04 23.28 18.70
CA TRP A 350 3.95 22.40 19.12
C TRP A 350 4.28 20.94 18.82
N GLY A 351 3.55 20.05 19.50
CA GLY A 351 3.59 18.61 19.29
C GLY A 351 2.28 17.95 19.66
N LEU A 352 2.23 16.63 19.51
CA LEU A 352 1.14 15.80 20.01
C LEU A 352 1.67 14.90 21.11
N GLN A 353 1.06 14.98 22.29
CA GLN A 353 1.11 13.91 23.27
C GLN A 353 0.40 12.71 22.65
N MET A 354 1.10 11.58 22.57
CA MET A 354 0.55 10.34 22.06
C MET A 354 -0.35 9.66 23.08
N PRO A 355 -1.34 8.87 22.62
CA PRO A 355 -2.23 8.13 23.51
C PRO A 355 -1.48 6.93 24.13
N THR A 356 -1.20 7.03 25.42
CA THR A 356 -0.59 5.98 26.26
C THR A 356 -1.56 5.59 27.38
N VAL A 357 -1.24 4.57 28.17
CA VAL A 357 -2.11 4.14 29.28
C VAL A 357 -2.38 5.32 30.23
N GLY A 358 -3.64 5.69 30.38
CA GLY A 358 -4.08 6.80 31.24
C GLY A 358 -3.94 8.20 30.62
N ARG A 359 -3.50 8.34 29.37
CA ARG A 359 -3.43 9.63 28.66
C ARG A 359 -4.08 9.56 27.28
N SER A 360 -4.95 10.52 26.98
CA SER A 360 -5.48 10.71 25.63
C SER A 360 -4.51 11.52 24.78
N ALA A 361 -4.64 11.38 23.46
CA ALA A 361 -3.90 12.22 22.54
C ALA A 361 -4.29 13.69 22.73
N ALA A 362 -3.29 14.57 22.84
CA ALA A 362 -3.51 15.98 23.14
C ALA A 362 -2.45 16.87 22.47
N VAL A 363 -2.83 18.11 22.15
CA VAL A 363 -1.87 19.12 21.66
C VAL A 363 -1.00 19.59 22.82
N VAL A 364 0.31 19.63 22.63
CA VAL A 364 1.28 20.23 23.54
C VAL A 364 2.01 21.38 22.85
N ARG A 365 2.39 22.42 23.62
CA ARG A 365 3.10 23.61 23.14
C ARG A 365 4.31 23.88 24.04
N LEU A 366 5.40 24.43 23.46
CA LEU A 366 6.66 24.73 24.16
C LEU A 366 6.91 26.24 24.34
#